data_AF-A0A7S3ER73-F1
#
_entry.id   AF-A0A7S3ER73-F1
#
_cell.length_a   1.000
_cell.length_b   1.000
_cell.length_c   1.000
_cell.angle_alpha   90.00
_cell.angle_beta   90.00
_cell.angle_gamma   90.00
#
_symmetry.space_group_name_H-M   'P 1'
#
loop_
_entity.id
_entity.type
_entity.pdbx_description
1 polymer ?
#
loop_
_entity_poly.entity_id
_entity_poly.type
_entity_poly.pdbx_seq_one_letter_code
_entity_poly.pdbx_strand_id
1 'polypeptide(L)'
;PVIRELAPSSELLALLENLTSIARAARYTDRQTVLMGGSFQVNGQTAELEQLATPQRGRILENVCEIGFNAGHGTASLMLRNNATMQSFDTMGLPWSPCCLQALQDRFPGRVTLHRGDSLLTLPRYAHEVRQGTKPPCDVTFIDGEHWGRRVVSDFHYALLSLREGGVIVADDTTPHWPDVQREWQTRVRLGHIVSEYCYQAELPSLGWRGYCHGISSGANIVNSTRRSANYTRRSHTAGSNPPRCSAMTNPNKTGGGDGGAHGLTQMRPAFPNRSGRHSQMGGTRLEHTSSVLLASHFTVRHGVLGLEYAFAAGAATLAALTLFWTVRLLMASCMRQRARSSRLRLWRGKKRLSSEV
;
A
#
# COMPACT_ATOMS: atom_id res chain seq x y z
N PRO A 1 11.03 5.26 -18.69
CA PRO A 1 11.94 4.74 -17.65
C PRO A 1 11.59 3.29 -17.31
N VAL A 2 12.47 2.36 -17.68
CA VAL A 2 12.39 0.98 -17.20
C VAL A 2 12.58 1.07 -15.69
N ILE A 3 11.58 0.67 -14.90
CA ILE A 3 11.80 0.37 -13.49
C ILE A 3 12.92 -0.67 -13.50
N ARG A 4 14.16 -0.25 -13.22
CA ARG A 4 15.13 -1.19 -12.67
C ARG A 4 14.39 -1.76 -11.47
N GLU A 5 14.20 -3.08 -11.41
CA GLU A 5 13.54 -3.74 -10.28
C GLU A 5 14.24 -3.28 -8.99
N LEU A 6 13.73 -2.22 -8.39
CA LEU A 6 14.28 -1.67 -7.17
C LEU A 6 13.83 -2.65 -6.10
N ALA A 7 14.80 -3.38 -5.57
CA ALA A 7 14.59 -4.22 -4.42
C ALA A 7 14.73 -3.36 -3.16
N PRO A 8 13.81 -3.47 -2.19
CA PRO A 8 14.01 -2.87 -0.87
C PRO A 8 15.31 -3.39 -0.25
N SER A 9 15.94 -2.60 0.61
CA SER A 9 17.12 -3.07 1.35
C SER A 9 16.77 -4.25 2.25
N SER A 10 17.76 -5.10 2.55
CA SER A 10 17.57 -6.24 3.45
C SER A 10 17.09 -5.83 4.85
N GLU A 11 17.54 -4.67 5.32
CA GLU A 11 17.08 -4.09 6.58
C GLU A 11 15.59 -3.69 6.51
N LEU A 12 15.17 -3.06 5.42
CA LEU A 12 13.76 -2.73 5.21
C LEU A 12 12.91 -4.00 5.13
N LEU A 13 13.33 -4.99 4.33
CA LEU A 13 12.62 -6.28 4.24
C LEU A 13 12.42 -6.92 5.61
N ALA A 14 13.47 -6.97 6.45
CA ALA A 14 13.36 -7.52 7.80
C ALA A 14 12.35 -6.75 8.68
N LEU A 15 12.32 -5.42 8.57
CA LEU A 15 11.35 -4.60 9.30
C LEU A 15 9.92 -4.84 8.79
N LEU A 16 9.70 -4.90 7.47
CA LEU A 16 8.39 -5.17 6.88
C LEU A 16 7.89 -6.57 7.24
N GLU A 17 8.77 -7.57 7.26
CA GLU A 17 8.45 -8.94 7.71
C GLU A 17 8.05 -8.96 9.19
N ASN A 18 8.74 -8.21 10.04
CA ASN A 18 8.39 -8.08 11.46
C ASN A 18 6.99 -7.47 11.64
N LEU A 19 6.68 -6.35 10.96
CA LEU A 19 5.36 -5.73 11.01
C LEU A 19 4.26 -6.66 10.49
N THR A 20 4.56 -7.39 9.42
CA THR A 20 3.64 -8.40 8.87
C THR A 20 3.41 -9.54 9.87
N SER A 21 4.45 -9.96 10.59
CA SER A 21 4.35 -10.98 11.64
C SER A 21 3.46 -10.51 12.79
N ILE A 22 3.65 -9.27 13.26
CA ILE A 22 2.80 -8.65 14.29
C ILE A 22 1.35 -8.60 13.81
N ALA A 23 1.12 -8.15 12.57
CA ALA A 23 -0.23 -8.07 12.01
C ALA A 23 -0.92 -9.43 11.90
N ARG A 24 -0.19 -10.46 11.45
CA ARG A 24 -0.67 -11.85 11.41
C ARG A 24 -0.98 -12.38 12.81
N ALA A 25 -0.15 -12.07 13.80
CA ALA A 25 -0.31 -12.60 15.15
C ALA A 25 -1.41 -11.84 15.95
N ALA A 26 -1.71 -10.59 15.59
CA ALA A 26 -2.82 -9.81 16.15
C ALA A 26 -4.21 -10.28 15.66
N ARG A 27 -4.30 -11.24 14.72
CA ARG A 27 -5.56 -11.86 14.30
C ARG A 27 -5.48 -13.37 14.13
N TYR A 28 -6.47 -14.03 14.72
CA TYR A 28 -6.52 -15.48 14.86
C TYR A 28 -6.74 -16.28 13.55
N THR A 29 -7.45 -15.80 12.52
CA THR A 29 -7.65 -16.54 11.24
C THR A 29 -8.40 -15.72 10.17
N ASP A 30 -7.78 -14.78 9.44
CA ASP A 30 -8.47 -14.17 8.28
C ASP A 30 -7.54 -13.81 7.11
N ARG A 31 -7.95 -14.27 5.92
CA ARG A 31 -7.42 -13.98 4.58
C ARG A 31 -7.32 -12.47 4.32
N GLN A 32 -8.20 -11.65 4.91
CA GLN A 32 -8.11 -10.18 4.79
C GLN A 32 -6.81 -9.62 5.37
N THR A 33 -6.22 -10.22 6.40
CA THR A 33 -4.95 -9.74 6.99
C THR A 33 -3.78 -9.94 6.04
N VAL A 34 -3.79 -11.04 5.26
CA VAL A 34 -2.79 -11.29 4.22
C VAL A 34 -2.96 -10.34 3.03
N LEU A 35 -4.21 -9.94 2.74
CA LEU A 35 -4.55 -9.04 1.63
C LEU A 35 -4.43 -7.55 1.97
N MET A 36 -4.55 -7.16 3.23
CA MET A 36 -4.54 -5.76 3.66
C MET A 36 -3.25 -5.41 4.40
N GLY A 37 -2.72 -6.31 5.24
CA GLY A 37 -1.54 -6.07 6.07
C GLY A 37 -0.20 -6.24 5.35
N GLY A 38 -0.17 -6.11 4.02
CA GLY A 38 1.02 -6.25 3.21
C GLY A 38 1.06 -5.20 2.11
N SER A 39 1.26 -3.93 2.45
CA SER A 39 1.36 -2.82 1.49
C SER A 39 2.60 -2.87 0.59
N PHE A 40 3.32 -4.00 0.55
CA PHE A 40 4.41 -4.28 -0.38
C PHE A 40 3.96 -5.18 -1.55
N GLN A 41 2.66 -5.16 -1.87
CA GLN A 41 2.06 -5.95 -2.95
C GLN A 41 2.57 -5.57 -4.33
N VAL A 42 2.91 -4.30 -4.53
CA VAL A 42 3.43 -3.79 -5.78
C VAL A 42 4.95 -3.89 -5.78
N ASN A 43 5.50 -4.66 -6.70
CA ASN A 43 6.94 -4.73 -6.93
C ASN A 43 7.49 -3.31 -7.15
N GLY A 44 8.44 -2.92 -6.29
CA GLY A 44 9.16 -1.65 -6.39
C GLY A 44 8.55 -0.47 -5.65
N GLN A 45 7.27 -0.48 -5.22
CA GLN A 45 6.69 0.68 -4.51
C GLN A 45 7.40 0.94 -3.18
N THR A 46 7.59 -0.10 -2.38
CA THR A 46 8.32 -0.01 -1.11
C THR A 46 9.76 0.45 -1.31
N ALA A 47 10.42 -0.05 -2.37
CA ALA A 47 11.78 0.35 -2.69
C ALA A 47 11.86 1.80 -3.20
N GLU A 48 10.84 2.25 -3.94
CA GLU A 48 10.68 3.65 -4.35
C GLU A 48 10.48 4.54 -3.12
N LEU A 49 9.59 4.18 -2.19
CA LEU A 49 9.42 4.92 -0.93
C LEU A 49 10.73 4.99 -0.14
N GLU A 50 11.48 3.87 -0.05
CA GLU A 50 12.80 3.86 0.59
C GLU A 50 13.79 4.79 -0.12
N GLN A 51 13.82 4.77 -1.45
CA GLN A 51 14.71 5.62 -2.25
C GLN A 51 14.33 7.10 -2.13
N LEU A 52 13.04 7.42 -2.15
CA LEU A 52 12.50 8.76 -1.92
C LEU A 52 12.79 9.25 -0.51
N ALA A 53 12.87 8.34 0.46
CA ALA A 53 13.22 8.63 1.84
C ALA A 53 14.74 8.69 2.09
N THR A 54 15.54 8.18 1.17
CA THR A 54 17.00 8.16 1.31
C THR A 54 17.56 9.58 1.10
N PRO A 55 18.36 10.10 2.03
CA PRO A 55 19.02 11.39 1.90
C PRO A 55 19.83 11.44 0.60
N GLN A 56 19.60 12.48 -0.19
CA GLN A 56 20.35 12.77 -1.40
C GLN A 56 21.09 14.10 -1.20
N ARG A 57 22.20 14.29 -1.92
CA ARG A 57 22.98 15.53 -1.81
C ARG A 57 22.07 16.72 -2.16
N GLY A 58 21.89 17.64 -1.21
CA GLY A 58 21.03 18.82 -1.38
C GLY A 58 19.54 18.60 -1.06
N ARG A 59 19.14 17.40 -0.58
CA ARG A 59 17.77 17.13 -0.12
C ARG A 59 17.80 16.49 1.27
N ILE A 60 17.42 17.28 2.27
CA ILE A 60 17.22 16.83 3.64
C ILE A 60 15.71 16.66 3.84
N LEU A 61 15.31 15.55 4.45
CA LEU A 61 13.93 15.32 4.87
C LEU A 61 13.83 15.61 6.36
N GLU A 62 12.92 16.49 6.74
CA GLU A 62 12.67 16.90 8.12
C GLU A 62 11.34 16.33 8.61
N ASN A 63 10.33 16.30 7.74
CA ASN A 63 8.99 15.87 8.10
C ASN A 63 8.34 15.12 6.93
N VAL A 64 7.88 13.90 7.17
CA VAL A 64 7.20 13.05 6.19
C VAL A 64 5.80 12.71 6.69
N CYS A 65 4.87 12.51 5.78
CA CYS A 65 3.47 12.30 6.10
C CYS A 65 2.92 11.04 5.42
N GLU A 66 2.04 10.33 6.12
CA GLU A 66 1.35 9.14 5.63
C GLU A 66 -0.14 9.24 5.96
N ILE A 67 -0.99 9.05 4.96
CA ILE A 67 -2.45 8.95 5.13
C ILE A 67 -2.82 7.48 4.95
N GLY A 68 -3.33 6.83 5.99
CA GLY A 68 -3.55 5.39 6.03
C GLY A 68 -2.30 4.65 6.51
N PHE A 69 -2.25 4.39 7.82
CA PHE A 69 -1.14 3.70 8.47
C PHE A 69 -1.20 2.19 8.23
N ASN A 70 -2.41 1.61 8.38
CA ASN A 70 -2.64 0.18 8.29
C ASN A 70 -1.69 -0.64 9.19
N ALA A 71 -0.71 -1.38 8.63
CA ALA A 71 0.30 -2.13 9.37
C ALA A 71 1.67 -1.42 9.45
N GLY A 72 1.77 -0.20 8.92
CA GLY A 72 2.94 0.67 9.03
C GLY A 72 4.03 0.43 8.00
N HIS A 73 3.76 -0.28 6.90
CA HIS A 73 4.76 -0.56 5.85
C HIS A 73 5.20 0.71 5.12
N GLY A 74 4.28 1.63 4.81
CA GLY A 74 4.62 2.94 4.25
C GLY A 74 5.50 3.74 5.21
N THR A 75 5.09 3.84 6.48
CA THR A 75 5.88 4.47 7.55
C THR A 75 7.28 3.87 7.66
N ALA A 76 7.42 2.54 7.69
CA ALA A 76 8.72 1.87 7.75
C ALA A 76 9.61 2.25 6.57
N SER A 77 9.04 2.24 5.36
CA SER A 77 9.75 2.57 4.12
C SER A 77 10.23 4.01 4.10
N LEU A 78 9.39 4.94 4.58
CA LEU A 78 9.69 6.36 4.61
C LEU A 78 10.65 6.79 5.73
N MET A 79 10.84 5.98 6.76
CA MET A 79 11.58 6.38 7.97
C MET A 79 12.95 5.70 8.12
N LEU A 80 13.17 4.55 7.47
CA LEU A 80 14.35 3.73 7.74
C LEU A 80 15.68 4.43 7.44
N ARG A 81 15.72 5.24 6.36
CA ARG A 81 16.96 5.77 5.79
C ARG A 81 17.25 7.22 6.16
N ASN A 82 16.42 7.88 6.96
CA ASN A 82 16.58 9.28 7.32
C ASN A 82 16.29 9.54 8.81
N ASN A 83 16.44 10.79 9.21
CA ASN A 83 16.17 11.30 10.55
C ASN A 83 14.93 12.21 10.62
N ALA A 84 14.06 12.15 9.61
CA ALA A 84 12.82 12.93 9.60
C ALA A 84 11.87 12.48 10.72
N THR A 85 10.89 13.31 11.00
CA THR A 85 9.71 12.95 11.79
C THR A 85 8.58 12.50 10.86
N MET A 86 7.72 11.59 11.34
CA MET A 86 6.57 11.06 10.65
C MET A 86 5.28 11.58 11.27
N GLN A 87 4.38 12.08 10.43
CA GLN A 87 2.99 12.38 10.75
C GLN A 87 2.10 11.36 10.04
N SER A 88 1.64 10.35 10.77
CA SER A 88 0.76 9.32 10.22
C SER A 88 -0.68 9.59 10.62
N PHE A 89 -1.63 9.49 9.68
CA PHE A 89 -3.05 9.77 9.87
C PHE A 89 -3.85 8.48 9.67
N ASP A 90 -4.47 7.98 10.74
CA ASP A 90 -5.25 6.74 10.70
C ASP A 90 -6.29 6.70 11.81
N THR A 91 -7.39 5.98 11.58
CA THR A 91 -8.42 5.72 12.60
C THR A 91 -7.94 4.78 13.71
N MET A 92 -6.91 3.99 13.44
CA MET A 92 -6.45 2.82 14.20
C MET A 92 -7.58 1.80 14.41
N GLY A 93 -8.45 1.66 13.40
CA GLY A 93 -9.59 0.74 13.44
C GLY A 93 -9.22 -0.72 13.19
N LEU A 94 -8.06 -1.00 12.59
CA LEU A 94 -7.60 -2.36 12.34
C LEU A 94 -6.93 -2.93 13.61
N PRO A 95 -7.22 -4.18 14.03
CA PRO A 95 -6.71 -4.74 15.29
C PRO A 95 -5.19 -4.84 15.41
N TRP A 96 -4.47 -4.84 14.29
CA TRP A 96 -3.01 -4.88 14.28
C TRP A 96 -2.36 -3.50 14.35
N SER A 97 -3.04 -2.44 13.90
CA SER A 97 -2.43 -1.11 13.77
C SER A 97 -1.83 -0.59 15.07
N PRO A 98 -2.46 -0.73 16.25
CA PRO A 98 -1.85 -0.29 17.51
C PRO A 98 -0.53 -0.99 17.81
N CYS A 99 -0.42 -2.29 17.55
CA CYS A 99 0.78 -3.06 17.87
C CYS A 99 1.90 -2.80 16.86
N CYS A 100 1.56 -2.64 15.58
CA CYS A 100 2.51 -2.20 14.56
C CYS A 100 3.01 -0.78 14.83
N LEU A 101 2.14 0.13 15.28
CA LEU A 101 2.52 1.49 15.67
C LEU A 101 3.51 1.47 16.83
N GLN A 102 3.22 0.69 17.87
CA GLN A 102 4.15 0.55 19.00
C GLN A 102 5.52 0.05 18.54
N ALA A 103 5.56 -0.99 17.71
CA ALA A 103 6.81 -1.52 17.17
C ALA A 103 7.61 -0.47 16.36
N LEU A 104 6.92 0.39 15.60
CA LEU A 104 7.54 1.49 14.87
C LEU A 104 8.00 2.63 15.77
N GLN A 105 7.26 2.96 16.82
CA GLN A 105 7.67 3.94 17.82
C GLN A 105 8.89 3.46 18.62
N ASP A 106 8.97 2.16 18.91
CA ASP A 106 10.14 1.55 19.54
C ASP A 106 11.35 1.54 18.59
N ARG A 107 11.13 1.28 17.29
CA ARG A 107 12.18 1.31 16.26
C ARG A 107 12.67 2.72 15.96
N PHE A 108 11.79 3.72 16.06
CA PHE A 108 12.03 5.13 15.75
C PHE A 108 11.62 6.07 16.91
N PRO A 109 12.29 5.98 18.07
CA PRO A 109 11.87 6.70 19.27
C PRO A 109 11.74 8.21 19.06
N GLY A 110 10.58 8.76 19.44
CA GLY A 110 10.29 10.18 19.36
C GLY A 110 10.08 10.74 17.94
N ARG A 111 10.15 9.89 16.89
CA ARG A 111 10.03 10.36 15.49
C ARG A 111 8.67 10.06 14.86
N VAL A 112 7.86 9.17 15.42
CA VAL A 112 6.58 8.77 14.81
C VAL A 112 5.40 9.30 15.64
N THR A 113 4.65 10.24 15.05
CA THR A 113 3.44 10.82 15.63
C THR A 113 2.21 10.33 14.88
N LEU A 114 1.25 9.77 15.63
CA LEU A 114 -0.06 9.39 15.10
C LEU A 114 -1.08 10.51 15.32
N HIS A 115 -1.73 10.94 14.24
CA HIS A 115 -2.94 11.75 14.25
C HIS A 115 -4.15 10.83 14.19
N ARG A 116 -4.56 10.33 15.35
CA ARG A 116 -5.60 9.33 15.45
C ARG A 116 -6.98 9.92 15.15
N GLY A 117 -7.67 9.39 14.15
CA GLY A 117 -9.06 9.72 13.89
C GLY A 117 -9.45 9.68 12.41
N ASP A 118 -10.64 10.19 12.15
CA ASP A 118 -11.19 10.34 10.80
C ASP A 118 -10.37 11.38 10.00
N SER A 119 -9.91 11.02 8.80
CA SER A 119 -9.09 11.89 7.94
C SER A 119 -9.80 13.19 7.51
N LEU A 120 -11.15 13.20 7.50
CA LEU A 120 -11.96 14.40 7.28
C LEU A 120 -11.86 15.42 8.42
N LEU A 121 -11.26 15.05 9.55
CA LEU A 121 -11.03 15.91 10.71
C LEU A 121 -9.54 16.14 10.95
N THR A 122 -8.74 15.08 10.95
CA THR A 122 -7.32 15.16 11.33
C THR A 122 -6.47 15.88 10.29
N LEU A 123 -6.71 15.63 8.99
CA LEU A 123 -5.97 16.29 7.92
C LEU A 123 -6.28 17.79 7.77
N PRO A 124 -7.55 18.24 7.74
CA PRO A 124 -7.83 19.68 7.73
C PRO A 124 -7.20 20.42 8.90
N ARG A 125 -7.21 19.81 10.09
CA ARG A 125 -6.56 20.38 11.27
C ARG A 125 -5.05 20.51 11.06
N TYR A 126 -4.37 19.45 10.63
CA TYR A 126 -2.93 19.50 10.40
C TYR A 126 -2.56 20.51 9.30
N ALA A 127 -3.29 20.51 8.18
CA ALA A 127 -3.10 21.48 7.11
C ALA A 127 -3.28 22.93 7.59
N HIS A 128 -4.24 23.17 8.49
CA HIS A 128 -4.42 24.47 9.13
C HIS A 128 -3.22 24.85 10.00
N GLU A 129 -2.75 23.93 10.85
CA GLU A 129 -1.59 24.12 11.72
C GLU A 129 -0.30 24.40 10.91
N VAL A 130 -0.13 23.73 9.76
CA VAL A 130 0.98 23.99 8.80
C VAL A 130 0.89 25.40 8.22
N ARG A 131 -0.29 25.80 7.76
CA ARG A 131 -0.51 27.15 7.19
C ARG A 131 -0.36 28.27 8.20
N GLN A 132 -0.61 27.98 9.47
CA GLN A 132 -0.35 28.91 10.58
C GLN A 132 1.13 28.96 11.00
N GLY A 133 1.98 28.08 10.45
CA GLY A 133 3.39 27.97 10.84
C GLY A 133 3.60 27.30 12.20
N THR A 134 2.57 26.67 12.78
CA THR A 134 2.66 25.95 14.05
C THR A 134 3.09 24.49 13.91
N LYS A 135 3.07 23.97 12.67
CA LYS A 135 3.59 22.66 12.29
C LYS A 135 4.42 22.78 11.00
N PRO A 136 5.47 21.97 10.82
CA PRO A 136 6.23 21.95 9.58
C PRO A 136 5.39 21.31 8.46
N PRO A 137 5.52 21.78 7.21
CA PRO A 137 4.97 21.06 6.07
C PRO A 137 5.68 19.71 5.91
N CYS A 138 5.07 18.80 5.16
CA CYS A 138 5.70 17.54 4.76
C CYS A 138 6.67 17.79 3.60
N ASP A 139 7.76 17.04 3.54
CA ASP A 139 8.67 16.95 2.40
C ASP A 139 8.22 15.88 1.40
N VAL A 140 7.65 14.80 1.94
CA VAL A 140 7.07 13.66 1.22
C VAL A 140 5.75 13.32 1.87
N THR A 141 4.70 13.12 1.06
CA THR A 141 3.42 12.58 1.50
C THR A 141 3.08 11.31 0.75
N PHE A 142 2.80 10.23 1.48
CA PHE A 142 2.26 8.98 0.95
C PHE A 142 0.76 8.84 1.28
N ILE A 143 -0.08 8.57 0.29
CA ILE A 143 -1.53 8.41 0.43
C ILE A 143 -1.90 6.95 0.15
N ASP A 144 -2.28 6.22 1.20
CA ASP A 144 -2.80 4.83 1.20
C ASP A 144 -4.06 4.78 2.11
N GLY A 145 -4.91 5.79 1.94
CA GLY A 145 -6.07 6.06 2.79
C GLY A 145 -7.31 5.30 2.36
N GLU A 146 -8.44 5.99 2.34
CA GLU A 146 -9.69 5.40 1.87
C GLU A 146 -9.80 5.48 0.34
N HIS A 147 -10.41 4.47 -0.28
CA HIS A 147 -10.41 4.33 -1.75
C HIS A 147 -11.68 4.85 -2.43
N TRP A 148 -12.58 5.50 -1.68
CA TRP A 148 -13.87 5.95 -2.22
C TRP A 148 -14.37 7.29 -1.65
N GLY A 149 -15.13 7.97 -2.49
CA GLY A 149 -15.94 9.11 -2.14
C GLY A 149 -15.14 10.32 -1.65
N ARG A 150 -15.67 10.99 -0.63
CA ARG A 150 -15.18 12.32 -0.21
C ARG A 150 -13.84 12.25 0.49
N ARG A 151 -13.51 11.08 1.04
CA ARG A 151 -12.28 10.85 1.77
C ARG A 151 -11.10 10.96 0.82
N VAL A 152 -11.16 10.31 -0.34
CA VAL A 152 -10.16 10.47 -1.42
C VAL A 152 -9.92 11.94 -1.75
N VAL A 153 -10.98 12.70 -2.05
CA VAL A 153 -10.85 14.12 -2.41
C VAL A 153 -10.25 14.94 -1.28
N SER A 154 -10.67 14.69 -0.04
CA SER A 154 -10.16 15.35 1.17
C SER A 154 -8.70 15.01 1.41
N ASP A 155 -8.33 13.73 1.31
CA ASP A 155 -6.98 13.22 1.55
C ASP A 155 -6.01 13.89 0.57
N PHE A 156 -6.31 13.88 -0.73
CA PHE A 156 -5.51 14.59 -1.74
C PHE A 156 -5.44 16.10 -1.49
N HIS A 157 -6.58 16.73 -1.17
CA HIS A 157 -6.62 18.18 -0.97
C HIS A 157 -5.74 18.61 0.21
N TYR A 158 -5.90 17.98 1.36
CA TYR A 158 -5.17 18.35 2.58
C TYR A 158 -3.75 17.81 2.62
N ALA A 159 -3.46 16.69 1.93
CA ALA A 159 -2.09 16.28 1.64
C ALA A 159 -1.34 17.40 0.91
N LEU A 160 -1.91 17.92 -0.17
CA LEU A 160 -1.29 19.00 -0.95
C LEU A 160 -1.16 20.31 -0.17
N LEU A 161 -2.12 20.65 0.68
CA LEU A 161 -2.03 21.83 1.56
C LEU A 161 -1.01 21.69 2.69
N SER A 162 -0.67 20.45 3.06
CA SER A 162 0.32 20.16 4.11
C SER A 162 1.70 19.86 3.53
N LEU A 163 1.82 19.62 2.23
CA LEU A 163 3.06 19.32 1.52
C LEU A 163 3.74 20.62 1.09
N ARG A 164 5.06 20.72 1.30
CA ARG A 164 5.82 21.89 0.84
C ARG A 164 5.79 22.00 -0.68
N GLU A 165 6.04 23.21 -1.19
CA GLU A 165 6.29 23.41 -2.61
C GLU A 165 7.52 22.61 -3.07
N GLY A 166 7.40 21.94 -4.22
CA GLY A 166 8.41 20.99 -4.70
C GLY A 166 8.53 19.73 -3.84
N GLY A 167 7.62 19.50 -2.89
CA GLY A 167 7.53 18.28 -2.10
C GLY A 167 7.04 17.10 -2.95
N VAL A 168 7.36 15.89 -2.53
CA VAL A 168 6.99 14.66 -3.24
C VAL A 168 5.63 14.16 -2.76
N ILE A 169 4.78 13.73 -3.68
CA ILE A 169 3.54 13.03 -3.38
C ILE A 169 3.50 11.67 -4.07
N VAL A 170 3.17 10.65 -3.30
CA VAL A 170 2.95 9.29 -3.78
C VAL A 170 1.54 8.88 -3.38
N ALA A 171 0.74 8.41 -4.33
CA ALA A 171 -0.59 7.88 -4.06
C ALA A 171 -0.62 6.40 -4.42
N ASP A 172 -0.93 5.56 -3.45
CA ASP A 172 -1.21 4.16 -3.67
C ASP A 172 -2.55 3.97 -4.39
N ASP A 173 -2.76 2.77 -4.91
CA ASP A 173 -4.02 2.31 -5.47
C ASP A 173 -4.56 3.20 -6.61
N THR A 174 -3.71 3.96 -7.30
CA THR A 174 -4.07 4.71 -8.51
C THR A 174 -4.26 3.77 -9.70
N THR A 175 -5.37 3.04 -9.73
CA THR A 175 -5.65 1.97 -10.71
C THR A 175 -7.11 1.98 -11.17
N PRO A 176 -7.46 1.24 -12.25
CA PRO A 176 -8.85 1.03 -12.62
C PRO A 176 -9.70 0.33 -11.56
N HIS A 177 -9.09 -0.41 -10.62
CA HIS A 177 -9.82 -1.06 -9.52
C HIS A 177 -10.32 -0.05 -8.47
N TRP A 178 -9.59 1.06 -8.30
CA TRP A 178 -9.94 2.14 -7.38
C TRP A 178 -10.10 3.46 -8.15
N PRO A 179 -11.20 3.57 -8.91
CA PRO A 179 -11.33 4.62 -9.91
C PRO A 179 -11.48 6.02 -9.28
N ASP A 180 -11.91 6.13 -8.02
CA ASP A 180 -11.98 7.41 -7.32
C ASP A 180 -10.57 7.97 -7.06
N VAL A 181 -9.64 7.13 -6.59
CA VAL A 181 -8.23 7.49 -6.37
C VAL A 181 -7.57 7.88 -7.68
N GLN A 182 -7.75 7.07 -8.73
CA GLN A 182 -7.21 7.37 -10.06
C GLN A 182 -7.77 8.68 -10.63
N ARG A 183 -9.08 8.92 -10.55
CA ARG A 183 -9.70 10.17 -11.03
C ARG A 183 -9.23 11.37 -10.25
N GLU A 184 -9.04 11.24 -8.94
CA GLU A 184 -8.57 12.33 -8.11
C GLU A 184 -7.12 12.70 -8.43
N TRP A 185 -6.22 11.71 -8.56
CA TRP A 185 -4.85 11.94 -9.05
C TRP A 185 -4.85 12.74 -10.36
N GLN A 186 -5.59 12.25 -11.36
CA GLN A 186 -5.69 12.91 -12.66
C GLN A 186 -6.29 14.32 -12.56
N THR A 187 -7.21 14.55 -11.64
CA THR A 187 -7.79 15.87 -11.39
C THR A 187 -6.74 16.83 -10.83
N ARG A 188 -5.92 16.40 -9.87
CA ARG A 188 -4.83 17.21 -9.33
C ARG A 188 -3.74 17.51 -10.35
N VAL A 189 -3.46 16.58 -11.26
CA VAL A 189 -2.57 16.81 -12.40
C VAL A 189 -3.17 17.83 -13.38
N ARG A 190 -4.43 17.67 -13.79
CA ARG A 190 -5.11 18.61 -14.71
C ARG A 190 -5.23 20.03 -14.16
N LEU A 191 -5.43 20.16 -12.85
CA LEU A 191 -5.48 21.46 -12.17
C LEU A 191 -4.08 22.09 -11.98
N GLY A 192 -3.01 21.38 -12.38
CA GLY A 192 -1.64 21.83 -12.22
C GLY A 192 -1.13 21.76 -10.79
N HIS A 193 -1.86 21.13 -9.86
CA HIS A 193 -1.42 21.00 -8.47
C HIS A 193 -0.26 19.99 -8.34
N ILE A 194 -0.29 18.92 -9.14
CA ILE A 194 0.74 17.87 -9.18
C ILE A 194 1.37 17.84 -10.58
N VAL A 195 2.70 17.89 -10.62
CA VAL A 195 3.46 17.49 -11.81
C VAL A 195 3.68 15.99 -11.72
N SER A 196 2.93 15.21 -12.49
CA SER A 196 3.04 13.75 -12.49
C SER A 196 4.36 13.34 -13.12
N GLU A 197 5.20 12.63 -12.39
CA GLU A 197 6.46 12.11 -12.92
C GLU A 197 6.27 10.70 -13.47
N TYR A 198 5.54 9.86 -12.73
CA TYR A 198 5.38 8.46 -13.07
C TYR A 198 4.14 7.82 -12.44
N CYS A 199 3.60 6.79 -13.10
CA CYS A 199 2.61 5.88 -12.54
C CYS A 199 2.96 4.45 -12.94
N TYR A 200 2.94 3.53 -11.97
CA TYR A 200 3.02 2.09 -12.20
C TYR A 200 1.65 1.47 -12.00
N GLN A 201 1.26 0.59 -12.92
CA GLN A 201 0.07 -0.24 -12.78
C GLN A 201 0.36 -1.63 -13.32
N ALA A 202 -0.03 -2.66 -12.58
CA ALA A 202 0.04 -4.04 -13.01
C ALA A 202 -1.15 -4.82 -12.48
N GLU A 203 -1.63 -5.78 -13.28
CA GLU A 203 -2.55 -6.80 -12.81
C GLU A 203 -1.75 -7.95 -12.21
N LEU A 204 -1.91 -8.16 -10.90
CA LEU A 204 -1.18 -9.19 -10.16
C LEU A 204 -2.06 -10.43 -9.98
N PRO A 205 -1.52 -11.65 -10.22
CA PRO A 205 -2.26 -12.88 -9.97
C PRO A 205 -2.82 -12.92 -8.54
N SER A 206 -4.12 -13.18 -8.40
CA SER A 206 -4.85 -13.28 -7.11
C SER A 206 -5.04 -11.98 -6.31
N LEU A 207 -4.39 -10.88 -6.70
CA LEU A 207 -4.55 -9.57 -6.06
C LEU A 207 -5.35 -8.61 -6.94
N GLY A 208 -5.38 -8.82 -8.26
CA GLY A 208 -6.03 -7.92 -9.21
C GLY A 208 -5.15 -6.73 -9.55
N TRP A 209 -5.75 -5.65 -10.03
CA TRP A 209 -5.01 -4.43 -10.36
C TRP A 209 -4.43 -3.78 -9.11
N ARG A 210 -3.14 -3.48 -9.18
CA ARG A 210 -2.39 -2.72 -8.19
C ARG A 210 -1.51 -1.70 -8.90
N GLY A 211 -1.16 -0.63 -8.20
CA GLY A 211 -0.39 0.43 -8.81
C GLY A 211 -0.42 1.69 -7.99
N TYR A 212 0.57 2.54 -8.21
CA TYR A 212 0.76 3.80 -7.52
C TYR A 212 1.23 4.86 -8.51
N CYS A 213 1.04 6.13 -8.16
CA CYS A 213 1.59 7.25 -8.89
C CYS A 213 2.50 8.07 -7.99
N HIS A 214 3.53 8.66 -8.60
CA HIS A 214 4.52 9.53 -8.01
C HIS A 214 4.55 10.84 -8.81
N GLY A 215 4.56 11.96 -8.09
CA GLY A 215 4.71 13.29 -8.66
C GLY A 215 5.22 14.31 -7.66
N ILE A 216 5.37 15.53 -8.14
CA ILE A 216 5.87 16.68 -7.38
C ILE A 216 4.76 17.70 -7.17
N SER A 217 4.65 18.23 -5.96
CA SER A 217 3.76 19.37 -5.66
C SER A 217 4.28 20.61 -6.36
N SER A 218 3.44 21.19 -7.21
CA SER A 218 3.75 22.43 -7.93
C SER A 218 3.79 23.68 -7.05
N GLY A 219 3.25 23.61 -5.82
CA GLY A 219 2.97 24.80 -4.99
C GLY A 219 1.89 25.74 -5.56
N ALA A 220 1.36 25.47 -6.76
CA ALA A 220 0.44 26.37 -7.45
C ALA A 220 -0.89 26.51 -6.69
N ASN A 221 -1.19 27.73 -6.22
CA ASN A 221 -2.44 28.23 -5.60
C ASN A 221 -3.57 27.20 -5.36
N ILE A 222 -3.30 26.17 -4.54
CA ILE A 222 -4.27 25.13 -4.14
C ILE A 222 -5.49 25.79 -3.47
N VAL A 223 -5.27 26.96 -2.85
CA VAL A 223 -6.25 27.78 -2.12
C VAL A 223 -7.42 28.23 -3.00
N ASN A 224 -7.22 28.54 -4.28
CA ASN A 224 -8.29 29.05 -5.16
C ASN A 224 -9.22 27.94 -5.71
N SER A 225 -8.86 26.67 -5.58
CA SER A 225 -9.67 25.53 -6.07
C SER A 225 -10.79 25.08 -5.12
N THR A 226 -10.77 25.58 -3.87
CA THR A 226 -11.67 25.18 -2.77
C THR A 226 -13.17 25.43 -3.05
N ARG A 227 -13.52 26.41 -3.89
CA ARG A 227 -14.93 26.71 -4.23
C ARG A 227 -15.63 25.60 -5.03
N ARG A 228 -14.92 24.71 -5.73
CA ARG A 228 -15.53 23.60 -6.50
C ARG A 228 -15.65 22.30 -5.71
N SER A 229 -14.76 22.03 -4.75
CA SER A 229 -14.79 20.79 -3.92
C SER A 229 -15.78 20.85 -2.75
N ALA A 230 -16.13 22.04 -2.26
CA ALA A 230 -17.02 22.21 -1.10
C ALA A 230 -18.46 21.69 -1.28
N ASN A 231 -18.90 21.44 -2.52
CA ASN A 231 -20.24 20.87 -2.78
C ASN A 231 -20.34 19.37 -2.48
N TYR A 232 -19.22 18.67 -2.24
CA TYR A 232 -19.19 17.21 -2.04
C TYR A 232 -19.20 16.80 -0.54
N THR A 233 -18.86 17.71 0.39
CA THR A 233 -18.56 17.39 1.79
C THR A 233 -19.76 17.29 2.74
N ARG A 234 -20.96 17.68 2.32
CA ARG A 234 -22.11 17.91 3.20
C ARG A 234 -22.97 16.66 3.47
N ARG A 235 -22.44 15.54 3.96
CA ARG A 235 -23.28 14.45 4.54
C ARG A 235 -22.48 13.38 5.30
N SER A 236 -22.77 13.27 6.60
CA SER A 236 -22.55 12.15 7.54
C SER A 236 -21.35 12.24 8.52
N HIS A 237 -21.66 12.12 9.80
CA HIS A 237 -20.75 11.79 10.92
C HIS A 237 -21.51 10.87 11.87
N THR A 238 -20.78 9.90 12.45
CA THR A 238 -20.94 9.09 13.70
C THR A 238 -20.36 7.68 13.42
N ALA A 239 -19.61 6.97 14.27
CA ALA A 239 -19.23 7.08 15.67
C ALA A 239 -17.90 6.28 15.88
N GLY A 240 -17.16 6.56 16.96
CA GLY A 240 -15.90 5.86 17.31
C GLY A 240 -16.10 4.71 18.33
N SER A 241 -15.30 3.66 18.19
CA SER A 241 -15.16 2.56 19.15
C SER A 241 -13.71 2.48 19.69
N ASN A 242 -13.55 1.95 20.90
CA ASN A 242 -12.24 1.79 21.54
C ASN A 242 -11.48 0.59 20.95
N PRO A 243 -10.15 0.69 20.73
CA PRO A 243 -9.36 -0.38 20.12
C PRO A 243 -8.92 -1.41 21.19
N PRO A 244 -8.63 -2.66 20.78
CA PRO A 244 -8.06 -3.67 21.66
C PRO A 244 -6.64 -3.27 22.14
N ARG A 245 -6.29 -3.66 23.37
CA ARG A 245 -4.93 -3.50 23.93
C ARG A 245 -4.01 -4.58 23.36
N CYS A 246 -2.80 -4.20 22.99
CA CYS A 246 -1.74 -5.15 22.64
C CYS A 246 -1.35 -5.95 23.88
N SER A 247 -1.78 -7.20 23.97
CA SER A 247 -1.19 -8.14 24.93
C SER A 247 0.23 -8.42 24.48
N ALA A 248 1.22 -8.14 25.33
CA ALA A 248 2.62 -8.42 25.06
C ALA A 248 2.76 -9.88 24.61
N MET A 249 3.21 -10.10 23.38
CA MET A 249 3.67 -11.41 22.94
C MET A 249 4.95 -11.70 23.73
N THR A 250 4.79 -12.40 24.85
CA THR A 250 5.91 -12.88 25.64
C THR A 250 6.72 -13.83 24.78
N ASN A 251 7.98 -13.45 24.57
CA ASN A 251 9.02 -14.26 23.95
C ASN A 251 9.05 -15.66 24.60
N PRO A 252 8.86 -16.77 23.85
CA PRO A 252 8.78 -18.12 24.42
C PRO A 252 10.09 -18.64 25.05
N ASN A 253 11.15 -17.83 25.15
CA ASN A 253 12.43 -18.20 25.75
C ASN A 253 12.73 -17.58 27.13
N LYS A 254 11.72 -17.13 27.88
CA LYS A 254 11.91 -16.78 29.30
C LYS A 254 11.13 -17.73 30.21
N THR A 255 11.83 -18.73 30.74
CA THR A 255 11.40 -19.50 31.91
C THR A 255 11.70 -18.70 33.18
N GLY A 256 10.68 -18.58 34.03
CA GLY A 256 10.70 -17.88 35.33
C GLY A 256 9.42 -17.05 35.42
N GLY A 257 8.45 -17.30 36.28
CA GLY A 257 8.45 -17.99 37.57
C GLY A 257 7.69 -17.04 38.51
N GLY A 258 6.55 -17.47 39.06
CA GLY A 258 5.89 -16.82 40.21
C GLY A 258 4.56 -16.10 39.95
N ASP A 259 3.51 -16.73 40.47
CA ASP A 259 2.40 -16.19 41.27
C ASP A 259 1.28 -15.32 40.66
N GLY A 260 0.14 -15.98 40.42
CA GLY A 260 -1.00 -15.96 41.36
C GLY A 260 -1.78 -14.65 41.54
N GLY A 261 -2.95 -14.55 40.88
CA GLY A 261 -3.94 -13.53 41.22
C GLY A 261 -5.20 -13.59 40.35
N ALA A 262 -6.22 -14.31 40.82
CA ALA A 262 -7.51 -14.47 40.15
C ALA A 262 -8.47 -13.32 40.50
N HIS A 263 -9.11 -12.70 39.50
CA HIS A 263 -10.37 -11.96 39.68
C HIS A 263 -11.26 -11.98 38.42
N GLY A 264 -12.43 -12.60 38.58
CA GLY A 264 -13.72 -11.90 38.44
C GLY A 264 -14.23 -11.55 37.04
N LEU A 265 -15.09 -12.41 36.51
CA LEU A 265 -16.01 -12.20 35.39
C LEU A 265 -16.93 -10.97 35.57
N THR A 266 -17.18 -10.24 34.47
CA THR A 266 -18.54 -9.73 34.18
C THR A 266 -18.74 -9.56 32.67
N GLN A 267 -19.61 -10.37 32.08
CA GLN A 267 -20.09 -10.21 30.69
C GLN A 267 -21.22 -9.18 30.67
N MET A 268 -21.11 -8.17 29.81
CA MET A 268 -22.24 -7.33 29.39
C MET A 268 -22.49 -7.52 27.88
N ARG A 269 -23.69 -7.99 27.54
CA ARG A 269 -24.26 -7.94 26.18
C ARG A 269 -24.95 -6.58 25.98
N PRO A 270 -24.89 -5.98 24.78
CA PRO A 270 -25.96 -5.09 24.34
C PRO A 270 -26.75 -5.68 23.17
N ALA A 271 -28.06 -5.49 23.29
CA ALA A 271 -29.10 -5.83 22.32
C ALA A 271 -29.07 -4.86 21.12
N PHE A 272 -29.32 -5.39 19.92
CA PHE A 272 -29.62 -4.62 18.72
C PHE A 272 -31.15 -4.49 18.55
N PRO A 273 -31.67 -3.32 18.16
CA PRO A 273 -32.98 -3.24 17.52
C PRO A 273 -32.85 -3.20 15.99
N ASN A 274 -33.59 -4.11 15.37
CA ASN A 274 -33.98 -4.11 13.96
C ASN A 274 -34.65 -2.79 13.57
N ARG A 275 -34.32 -2.27 12.38
CA ARG A 275 -35.23 -1.37 11.66
C ARG A 275 -35.33 -1.74 10.18
N SER A 276 -36.55 -2.13 9.82
CA SER A 276 -37.07 -2.43 8.50
C SER A 276 -37.54 -1.17 7.78
N GLY A 277 -37.47 -1.23 6.45
CA GLY A 277 -38.37 -0.53 5.53
C GLY A 277 -37.92 0.86 5.05
N ARG A 278 -37.66 1.00 3.74
CA ARG A 278 -38.70 1.25 2.73
C ARG A 278 -38.08 1.34 1.34
N HIS A 279 -38.66 0.55 0.43
CA HIS A 279 -38.52 0.70 -1.02
C HIS A 279 -39.17 1.99 -1.50
N SER A 280 -38.57 2.64 -2.48
CA SER A 280 -39.24 3.59 -3.38
C SER A 280 -38.66 3.38 -4.78
N GLN A 281 -39.47 2.77 -5.63
CA GLN A 281 -39.33 2.69 -7.08
C GLN A 281 -39.77 4.00 -7.75
N MET A 282 -39.48 4.07 -9.06
CA MET A 282 -39.94 5.00 -10.10
C MET A 282 -38.99 6.19 -10.37
N GLY A 283 -38.69 6.57 -11.62
CA GLY A 283 -39.26 6.15 -12.90
C GLY A 283 -38.24 6.19 -14.03
N GLY A 284 -38.53 5.42 -15.07
CA GLY A 284 -37.80 5.42 -16.33
C GLY A 284 -38.35 6.45 -17.31
N THR A 285 -37.50 6.90 -18.21
CA THR A 285 -37.89 7.51 -19.48
C THR A 285 -37.04 6.88 -20.59
N ARG A 286 -37.77 6.28 -21.53
CA ARG A 286 -37.34 5.73 -22.82
C ARG A 286 -37.43 6.84 -23.89
N LEU A 287 -36.95 6.52 -25.10
CA LEU A 287 -36.94 7.25 -26.39
C LEU A 287 -35.52 7.74 -26.71
N GLU A 288 -34.91 7.53 -27.88
CA GLU A 288 -35.42 7.06 -29.17
C GLU A 288 -34.27 6.50 -30.04
N HIS A 289 -34.60 5.56 -30.93
CA HIS A 289 -33.75 5.05 -32.00
C HIS A 289 -33.92 5.91 -33.24
N THR A 290 -32.83 6.29 -33.91
CA THR A 290 -32.83 6.56 -35.36
C THR A 290 -31.60 5.98 -36.00
N SER A 291 -31.83 5.08 -36.95
CA SER A 291 -30.87 4.50 -37.88
C SER A 291 -30.46 5.51 -38.96
N SER A 292 -29.23 5.40 -39.47
CA SER A 292 -28.91 5.76 -40.86
C SER A 292 -27.71 4.94 -41.35
N VAL A 293 -27.85 4.52 -42.60
CA VAL A 293 -27.09 3.53 -43.36
C VAL A 293 -26.24 4.26 -44.41
N LEU A 294 -25.24 3.54 -44.96
CA LEU A 294 -24.40 3.81 -46.16
C LEU A 294 -23.08 4.57 -45.98
N LEU A 295 -21.96 3.84 -46.10
CA LEU A 295 -21.13 3.84 -47.33
C LEU A 295 -20.03 2.78 -47.22
N ALA A 296 -20.11 1.75 -48.07
CA ALA A 296 -18.96 0.97 -48.52
C ALA A 296 -18.30 1.74 -49.67
N SER A 297 -16.98 1.75 -49.84
CA SER A 297 -16.25 0.85 -50.76
C SER A 297 -14.78 1.28 -50.84
N HIS A 298 -13.92 0.35 -51.24
CA HIS A 298 -12.47 0.45 -51.51
C HIS A 298 -11.55 0.20 -50.31
N PHE A 299 -11.05 -1.03 -50.20
CA PHE A 299 -9.61 -1.32 -50.24
C PHE A 299 -9.40 -2.84 -50.11
N THR A 300 -9.05 -3.50 -51.21
CA THR A 300 -8.49 -4.86 -51.17
C THR A 300 -7.41 -4.96 -52.24
N VAL A 301 -6.46 -5.87 -52.01
CA VAL A 301 -5.23 -6.15 -52.78
C VAL A 301 -3.99 -5.39 -52.29
N ARG A 302 -3.47 -5.80 -51.12
CA ARG A 302 -2.01 -5.89 -50.82
C ARG A 302 -1.73 -6.51 -49.43
N HIS A 303 -2.20 -7.73 -49.14
CA HIS A 303 -1.86 -8.43 -47.88
C HIS A 303 -1.59 -9.93 -48.07
N GLY A 304 -0.87 -10.30 -49.13
CA GLY A 304 -0.48 -11.71 -49.38
C GLY A 304 0.91 -12.12 -48.88
N VAL A 305 1.82 -11.17 -48.61
CA VAL A 305 3.25 -11.49 -48.43
C VAL A 305 3.76 -11.24 -47.00
N LEU A 306 3.07 -10.43 -46.19
CA LEU A 306 3.49 -10.14 -44.80
C LEU A 306 3.00 -11.18 -43.77
N GLY A 307 2.10 -12.10 -44.13
CA GLY A 307 1.55 -13.08 -43.18
C GLY A 307 2.49 -14.26 -42.86
N LEU A 308 3.43 -14.58 -43.75
CA LEU A 308 4.32 -15.72 -43.60
C LEU A 308 5.53 -15.43 -42.69
N GLU A 309 6.06 -14.20 -42.71
CA GLU A 309 7.21 -13.85 -41.86
C GLU A 309 6.83 -13.75 -40.36
N TYR A 310 5.61 -13.30 -40.04
CA TYR A 310 5.12 -13.23 -38.66
C TYR A 310 4.86 -14.62 -38.04
N ALA A 311 4.43 -15.60 -38.85
CA ALA A 311 4.22 -16.95 -38.37
C ALA A 311 5.53 -17.66 -37.99
N PHE A 312 6.61 -17.42 -38.73
CA PHE A 312 7.93 -17.97 -38.42
C PHE A 312 8.55 -17.33 -37.16
N ALA A 313 8.42 -16.01 -36.99
CA ALA A 313 8.92 -15.32 -35.80
C ALA A 313 8.22 -15.77 -34.50
N ALA A 314 6.90 -15.95 -34.54
CA ALA A 314 6.13 -16.45 -33.39
C ALA A 314 6.48 -17.90 -33.03
N GLY A 315 6.74 -18.75 -34.04
CA GLY A 315 7.19 -20.12 -33.83
C GLY A 315 8.55 -20.21 -33.16
N ALA A 316 9.52 -19.40 -33.59
CA ALA A 316 10.87 -19.36 -33.02
C ALA A 316 10.88 -18.88 -31.57
N ALA A 317 10.10 -17.85 -31.23
CA ALA A 317 9.97 -17.35 -29.87
C ALA A 317 9.38 -18.40 -28.91
N THR A 318 8.40 -19.17 -29.38
CA THR A 318 7.76 -20.24 -28.59
C THR A 318 8.72 -21.39 -28.30
N LEU A 319 9.53 -21.79 -29.29
CA LEU A 319 10.58 -22.81 -29.12
C LEU A 319 11.69 -22.37 -28.14
N ALA A 320 12.10 -21.10 -28.20
CA ALA A 320 13.08 -20.53 -27.28
C ALA A 320 12.55 -20.49 -25.83
N ALA A 321 11.27 -20.13 -25.63
CA ALA A 321 10.64 -20.12 -24.32
C ALA A 321 10.54 -21.53 -23.72
N LEU A 322 10.18 -22.54 -24.53
CA LEU A 322 10.11 -23.93 -24.09
C LEU A 322 11.50 -24.50 -23.72
N THR A 323 12.53 -24.19 -24.51
CA THR A 323 13.90 -24.62 -24.20
C THR A 323 14.43 -23.99 -22.91
N LEU A 324 14.14 -22.71 -22.68
CA LEU A 324 14.48 -22.01 -21.42
C LEU A 324 13.76 -22.63 -20.21
N PHE A 325 12.46 -22.95 -20.36
CA PHE A 325 11.68 -23.59 -19.29
C PHE A 325 12.27 -24.95 -18.87
N TRP A 326 12.63 -25.79 -19.85
CA TRP A 326 13.21 -27.10 -19.58
C TRP A 326 14.62 -27.02 -18.98
N THR A 327 15.46 -26.08 -19.43
CA THR A 327 16.80 -25.88 -18.85
C THR A 327 16.71 -25.43 -17.39
N VAL A 328 15.81 -24.50 -17.05
CA VAL A 328 15.58 -24.07 -15.65
C VAL A 328 15.11 -25.24 -14.79
N ARG A 329 14.18 -26.09 -15.28
CA ARG A 329 13.74 -27.29 -14.56
C ARG A 329 14.87 -28.28 -14.31
N LEU A 330 15.74 -28.52 -15.29
CA LEU A 330 16.89 -29.42 -15.14
C LEU A 330 17.92 -28.88 -14.12
N LEU A 331 18.18 -27.57 -14.13
CA LEU A 331 19.06 -26.92 -13.16
C LEU A 331 18.51 -27.02 -11.73
N MET A 332 17.21 -26.76 -11.54
CA MET A 332 16.55 -26.91 -10.24
C MET A 332 16.60 -28.36 -9.74
N ALA A 333 16.33 -29.33 -10.61
CA ALA A 333 16.43 -30.75 -10.26
C ALA A 333 17.87 -31.18 -9.89
N SER A 334 18.89 -30.58 -10.54
CA SER A 334 20.30 -30.80 -10.20
C SER A 334 20.65 -30.20 -8.83
N CYS A 335 20.21 -28.97 -8.57
CA CYS A 335 20.43 -28.28 -7.29
C CYS A 335 19.76 -29.03 -6.11
N MET A 336 18.54 -29.52 -6.29
CA MET A 336 17.86 -30.33 -5.27
C MET A 336 18.60 -31.64 -5.00
N ARG A 337 19.13 -32.31 -6.04
CA ARG A 337 19.96 -33.52 -5.88
C ARG A 337 21.25 -33.23 -5.13
N GLN A 338 21.90 -32.09 -5.37
CA GLN A 338 23.09 -31.67 -4.61
C GLN A 338 22.76 -31.39 -3.14
N ARG A 339 21.68 -30.66 -2.85
CA ARG A 339 21.23 -30.40 -1.47
C ARG A 339 20.91 -31.69 -0.70
N ALA A 340 20.25 -32.65 -1.36
CA ALA A 340 19.96 -33.95 -0.76
C ALA A 340 21.24 -34.73 -0.41
N ARG A 341 22.25 -34.71 -1.30
CA ARG A 341 23.57 -35.32 -1.03
C ARG A 341 24.29 -34.67 0.15
N SER A 342 24.35 -33.34 0.21
CA SER A 342 25.00 -32.62 1.31
C SER A 342 24.31 -32.84 2.67
N SER A 343 22.99 -33.04 2.66
CA SER A 343 22.21 -33.33 3.88
C SER A 343 22.50 -34.73 4.40
N ARG A 344 22.60 -35.74 3.52
CA ARG A 344 22.99 -37.11 3.89
C ARG A 344 24.42 -37.17 4.45
N LEU A 345 25.36 -36.42 3.88
CA LEU A 345 26.74 -36.32 4.37
C LEU A 345 26.83 -35.73 5.78
N ARG A 346 26.01 -34.72 6.11
CA ARG A 346 25.94 -34.13 7.46
C ARG A 346 25.37 -35.10 8.50
N LEU A 347 24.30 -35.81 8.15
CA LEU A 347 23.73 -36.87 9.00
C LEU A 347 24.70 -38.02 9.26
N TRP A 348 25.49 -38.42 8.26
CA TRP A 348 26.50 -39.47 8.42
C TRP A 348 27.67 -39.03 9.31
N ARG A 349 28.17 -37.79 9.16
CA ARG A 349 29.21 -37.24 10.05
C ARG A 349 28.73 -37.07 11.50
N GLY A 350 27.46 -36.70 11.70
CA GLY A 350 26.86 -36.62 13.03
C GLY A 350 26.81 -37.97 13.75
N LYS A 351 26.40 -39.05 13.05
CA LYS A 351 26.36 -40.40 13.62
C LYS A 351 27.74 -40.97 13.98
N LYS A 352 28.78 -40.69 13.19
CA LYS A 352 30.16 -41.13 13.52
C LYS A 352 30.75 -40.45 14.75
N ARG A 353 30.31 -39.22 15.08
CA ARG A 353 30.79 -38.49 16.26
C ARG A 353 30.17 -39.02 17.56
N LEU A 354 28.93 -39.51 17.49
CA LEU A 354 28.22 -40.14 18.61
C LEU A 354 28.72 -41.56 18.93
N SER A 355 29.36 -42.25 18.00
CA SER A 355 29.92 -43.59 18.22
C SER A 355 31.38 -43.61 18.69
N SER A 356 32.01 -42.45 18.88
CA SER A 356 33.37 -42.32 19.42
C SER A 356 33.40 -41.73 20.84
N GLU A 357 32.23 -41.43 21.41
CA GLU A 357 32.05 -40.90 22.77
C GLU A 357 31.31 -41.89 23.70
N VAL A 358 31.17 -43.15 23.26
CA VAL A 358 30.76 -44.32 24.06
C VAL A 358 31.86 -45.36 23.91
#